data_AF-A0A257KEW0-F1
#
_entry.id   AF-A0A257KEW0-F1
#
_cell.length_a   1.000
_cell.length_b   1.000
_cell.length_c   1.000
_cell.angle_alpha   90.00
_cell.angle_beta   90.00
_cell.angle_gamma   90.00
#
_symmetry.space_group_name_H-M   'P 1'
#
loop_
_entity.id
_entity.type
_entity.pdbx_description
1 polymer ?
#
loop_
_entity_poly.entity_id
_entity_poly.type
_entity_poly.pdbx_seq_one_letter_code
_entity_poly.pdbx_strand_id
1 'polypeptide(L)'
;MNKLLFTILLVPFCAFSQNKLSSIYQLPEAFPTKMSKAKLFIQKTTSPYLIYNLIAGGNSAGQQNFQFKIQEKNPLQFELPFTDGIRIDCVDFKTKLPVNQNTFYVDYLFEYLKYKNDFTLTKQTFSPFSYFDLAVKYQDLSQKEVIAKIYLNLLAKVPENNRFQFILDEIQKKHPLPKTKAASALFGSDEADLSTEDKAERISEFLSEQLDTDLNAILYQCFIEKKADEQSFNNVKFLFDANIIAEIDELFKQKIIINFNRNAVLVLHEKFGTTLNGQKITIERVNCTLDFKEEKLLIDMVSNTPVDLQLKKSHLPSTKTIITNNTIRTDHFSIVISASGTQLLIEKKFTLEKYVVEIEKLKD
;
A
#
# COMPACT_ATOMS: atom_id res chain seq x y z
N MET A 1 -9.52 12.38 -31.37
CA MET A 1 -9.94 13.21 -30.21
C MET A 1 -10.39 12.28 -29.06
N ASN A 2 -9.62 11.21 -28.80
CA ASN A 2 -9.99 10.07 -27.94
C ASN A 2 -9.01 9.96 -26.75
N LYS A 3 -8.61 11.10 -26.16
CA LYS A 3 -7.65 11.15 -25.03
C LYS A 3 -8.28 11.86 -23.82
N LEU A 4 -9.60 11.79 -23.74
CA LEU A 4 -10.45 12.45 -22.76
C LEU A 4 -11.01 11.36 -21.82
N LEU A 5 -11.14 11.67 -20.53
CA LEU A 5 -11.73 10.84 -19.48
C LEU A 5 -10.83 9.77 -18.84
N PHE A 6 -10.02 10.21 -17.87
CA PHE A 6 -9.75 9.38 -16.69
C PHE A 6 -9.52 10.20 -15.41
N THR A 7 -10.05 11.43 -15.38
CA THR A 7 -10.10 12.33 -14.23
C THR A 7 -10.63 11.58 -12.98
N ILE A 8 -11.44 10.54 -13.19
CA ILE A 8 -12.18 9.79 -12.19
C ILE A 8 -11.29 8.97 -11.24
N LEU A 9 -10.17 8.40 -11.70
CA LEU A 9 -9.27 7.62 -10.82
C LEU A 9 -8.44 8.48 -9.89
N LEU A 10 -8.26 9.75 -10.20
CA LEU A 10 -7.19 10.56 -9.59
C LEU A 10 -7.67 11.95 -9.18
N VAL A 11 -8.96 12.25 -9.25
CA VAL A 11 -9.50 13.48 -8.67
C VAL A 11 -9.49 13.50 -7.16
N PRO A 12 -9.71 12.39 -6.44
CA PRO A 12 -9.36 12.31 -5.02
C PRO A 12 -7.87 12.53 -4.78
N PHE A 13 -7.02 12.08 -5.72
CA PHE A 13 -5.59 12.43 -5.73
C PHE A 13 -5.40 13.95 -5.89
N CYS A 14 -6.20 14.64 -6.71
CA CYS A 14 -6.03 16.08 -7.01
C CYS A 14 -6.87 17.05 -6.13
N ALA A 15 -7.92 16.59 -5.46
CA ALA A 15 -8.87 17.45 -4.76
C ALA A 15 -8.33 17.97 -3.42
N PHE A 16 -7.48 17.19 -2.76
CA PHE A 16 -6.66 17.64 -1.63
C PHE A 16 -5.24 18.04 -2.07
N SER A 17 -5.08 18.23 -3.38
CA SER A 17 -3.81 18.54 -4.01
C SER A 17 -4.00 19.17 -5.39
N GLN A 18 -4.24 20.45 -5.42
CA GLN A 18 -3.38 21.23 -6.31
C GLN A 18 -1.96 21.40 -5.71
N ASN A 19 -1.74 21.00 -4.44
CA ASN A 19 -0.47 21.11 -3.70
C ASN A 19 0.15 19.85 -3.04
N LYS A 20 -0.50 18.69 -2.83
CA LYS A 20 0.06 17.55 -2.04
C LYS A 20 0.54 16.34 -2.85
N LEU A 21 -0.22 15.91 -3.84
CA LEU A 21 0.18 15.02 -4.89
C LEU A 21 0.87 15.76 -6.02
N SER A 22 0.53 17.00 -6.33
CA SER A 22 1.46 17.85 -7.07
C SER A 22 2.74 18.07 -6.28
N SER A 23 2.81 18.18 -4.94
CA SER A 23 4.13 18.22 -4.26
C SER A 23 4.85 16.86 -4.28
N ILE A 24 4.14 15.73 -4.23
CA ILE A 24 4.74 14.39 -4.42
C ILE A 24 5.15 14.15 -5.91
N TYR A 25 4.44 14.76 -6.88
CA TYR A 25 4.63 14.57 -8.33
C TYR A 25 5.43 15.71 -9.02
N GLN A 26 5.57 16.87 -8.38
CA GLN A 26 6.48 18.00 -8.73
C GLN A 26 7.89 17.76 -8.19
N LEU A 27 8.16 16.58 -7.62
CA LEU A 27 9.51 16.10 -7.42
C LEU A 27 9.84 15.08 -8.53
N PRO A 28 10.36 15.52 -9.69
CA PRO A 28 11.03 14.63 -10.64
C PRO A 28 12.02 13.70 -9.94
N GLU A 29 12.62 14.15 -8.84
CA GLU A 29 13.68 13.46 -8.11
C GLU A 29 13.18 12.42 -7.08
N ALA A 30 11.93 12.50 -6.61
CA ALA A 30 11.42 11.62 -5.53
C ALA A 30 10.52 10.47 -6.01
N PHE A 31 9.90 10.57 -7.19
CA PHE A 31 9.14 9.44 -7.74
C PHE A 31 10.10 8.37 -8.26
N PRO A 32 9.95 7.07 -7.95
CA PRO A 32 10.92 6.07 -8.35
C PRO A 32 11.06 6.06 -9.87
N THR A 33 12.29 6.16 -10.36
CA THR A 33 12.57 6.23 -11.81
C THR A 33 11.98 5.04 -12.56
N LYS A 34 11.99 3.86 -11.92
CA LYS A 34 11.41 2.62 -12.43
C LYS A 34 9.87 2.63 -12.50
N MET A 35 9.20 3.55 -11.83
CA MET A 35 7.75 3.73 -11.92
C MET A 35 7.33 4.74 -13.00
N SER A 36 8.22 5.18 -13.90
CA SER A 36 7.93 6.18 -14.93
C SER A 36 6.67 5.90 -15.75
N LYS A 37 6.36 4.63 -16.05
CA LYS A 37 5.11 4.23 -16.72
C LYS A 37 3.87 4.43 -15.86
N ALA A 38 3.93 4.06 -14.58
CA ALA A 38 2.85 4.32 -13.64
C ALA A 38 2.64 5.83 -13.49
N LYS A 39 3.72 6.61 -13.41
CA LYS A 39 3.68 8.08 -13.43
C LYS A 39 2.98 8.61 -14.68
N LEU A 40 3.39 8.15 -15.86
CA LEU A 40 2.79 8.55 -17.13
C LEU A 40 1.33 8.09 -17.24
N PHE A 41 0.98 6.93 -16.69
CA PHE A 41 -0.40 6.46 -16.62
C PHE A 41 -1.19 7.47 -15.83
N ILE A 42 -0.77 7.73 -14.57
CA ILE A 42 -1.37 8.70 -13.67
C ILE A 42 -1.53 10.05 -14.38
N GLN A 43 -0.47 10.60 -14.96
CA GLN A 43 -0.49 11.88 -15.68
C GLN A 43 -1.43 11.90 -16.88
N LYS A 44 -1.45 10.83 -17.70
CA LYS A 44 -2.36 10.73 -18.86
C LYS A 44 -3.81 10.52 -18.43
N THR A 45 -4.02 9.88 -17.28
CA THR A 45 -5.33 9.68 -16.68
C THR A 45 -5.84 10.94 -15.97
N THR A 46 -4.97 11.74 -15.35
CA THR A 46 -5.34 13.03 -14.75
C THR A 46 -5.63 14.07 -15.83
N SER A 47 -6.81 14.68 -15.81
CA SER A 47 -7.21 15.68 -16.79
C SER A 47 -7.12 17.11 -16.21
N PRO A 48 -6.89 18.15 -17.04
CA PRO A 48 -6.95 19.55 -16.61
C PRO A 48 -8.37 20.13 -16.43
N TYR A 49 -9.46 19.34 -16.52
CA TYR A 49 -10.83 19.87 -16.39
C TYR A 49 -11.23 20.27 -14.96
N LEU A 50 -11.95 21.39 -14.86
CA LEU A 50 -12.71 21.79 -13.67
C LEU A 50 -13.85 20.81 -13.41
N ILE A 51 -13.91 20.29 -12.19
CA ILE A 51 -14.95 19.34 -11.77
C ILE A 51 -16.03 20.12 -11.07
N TYR A 52 -17.15 20.26 -11.74
CA TYR A 52 -18.33 20.89 -11.19
C TYR A 52 -18.97 19.92 -10.17
N ASN A 53 -19.22 20.42 -8.96
CA ASN A 53 -19.87 19.69 -7.86
C ASN A 53 -19.03 18.53 -7.26
N LEU A 54 -17.74 18.78 -7.02
CA LEU A 54 -16.98 17.96 -6.09
C LEU A 54 -17.48 18.22 -4.66
N ILE A 55 -17.95 17.17 -4.00
CA ILE A 55 -18.25 17.18 -2.56
C ILE A 55 -17.20 16.30 -1.91
N ALA A 56 -16.32 16.91 -1.11
CA ALA A 56 -15.39 16.18 -0.26
C ALA A 56 -16.05 15.90 1.08
N GLY A 57 -15.84 14.69 1.60
CA GLY A 57 -16.25 14.27 2.94
C GLY A 57 -15.24 13.30 3.54
N GLY A 58 -15.46 12.91 4.80
CA GLY A 58 -14.53 12.10 5.56
C GLY A 58 -13.82 12.90 6.65
N ASN A 59 -13.60 12.26 7.81
CA ASN A 59 -13.27 12.95 9.06
C ASN A 59 -11.90 12.52 9.62
N SER A 60 -11.04 11.86 8.82
CA SER A 60 -9.78 11.30 9.32
C SER A 60 -8.60 11.52 8.38
N ALA A 61 -7.39 11.61 8.94
CA ALA A 61 -6.17 11.94 8.20
C ALA A 61 -5.80 10.90 7.10
N GLY A 62 -6.21 9.64 7.27
CA GLY A 62 -5.87 8.54 6.35
C GLY A 62 -7.00 8.06 5.45
N GLN A 63 -8.22 8.60 5.57
CA GLN A 63 -9.37 8.21 4.75
C GLN A 63 -10.22 9.42 4.39
N GLN A 64 -10.51 9.56 3.09
CA GLN A 64 -11.33 10.63 2.54
C GLN A 64 -12.30 10.04 1.52
N ASN A 65 -13.49 10.63 1.40
CA ASN A 65 -14.45 10.26 0.38
C ASN A 65 -14.78 11.48 -0.49
N PHE A 66 -15.04 11.21 -1.76
CA PHE A 66 -15.33 12.23 -2.75
C PHE A 66 -16.51 11.79 -3.59
N GLN A 67 -17.42 12.73 -3.80
CA GLN A 67 -18.48 12.59 -4.77
C GLN A 67 -18.28 13.64 -5.86
N PHE A 68 -18.35 13.24 -7.13
CA PHE A 68 -18.36 14.19 -8.24
C PHE A 68 -19.25 13.71 -9.37
N LYS A 69 -19.79 14.68 -10.12
CA LYS A 69 -20.67 14.44 -11.26
C LYS A 69 -19.94 14.80 -12.55
N ILE A 70 -20.01 13.92 -13.53
CA ILE A 70 -19.47 14.15 -14.89
C ILE A 70 -20.61 14.12 -15.89
N GLN A 71 -20.53 14.99 -16.88
CA GLN A 71 -21.47 15.11 -17.98
C GLN A 71 -20.70 15.36 -19.27
N GLU A 72 -20.93 14.54 -20.28
CA GLU A 72 -20.27 14.58 -21.58
C GLU A 72 -21.29 14.66 -22.71
N LYS A 73 -20.83 15.06 -23.90
CA LYS A 73 -21.67 15.05 -25.11
C LYS A 73 -21.90 13.62 -25.64
N ASN A 74 -20.91 12.75 -25.46
CA ASN A 74 -20.91 11.37 -25.92
C ASN A 74 -21.15 10.42 -24.74
N PRO A 75 -21.47 9.13 -24.99
CA PRO A 75 -21.48 8.12 -23.95
C PRO A 75 -20.19 8.10 -23.14
N LEU A 76 -20.32 7.95 -21.82
CA LEU A 76 -19.22 7.89 -20.87
C LEU A 76 -18.47 6.56 -21.05
N GLN A 77 -17.24 6.66 -21.55
CA GLN A 77 -16.33 5.55 -21.78
C GLN A 77 -14.93 5.96 -21.34
N PHE A 78 -14.17 5.01 -20.77
CA PHE A 78 -12.87 5.24 -20.15
C PHE A 78 -11.84 4.27 -20.74
N GLU A 79 -11.06 4.70 -21.73
CA GLU A 79 -9.95 3.91 -22.26
C GLU A 79 -8.76 3.95 -21.30
N LEU A 80 -8.23 2.78 -20.92
CA LEU A 80 -7.10 2.68 -20.01
C LEU A 80 -5.78 2.93 -20.78
N PRO A 81 -4.94 3.90 -20.37
CA PRO A 81 -3.65 4.12 -21.02
C PRO A 81 -2.76 2.88 -21.01
N PHE A 82 -1.99 2.68 -22.08
CA PHE A 82 -1.05 1.55 -22.25
C PHE A 82 -1.71 0.17 -22.28
N THR A 83 -3.01 0.10 -22.60
CA THR A 83 -3.75 -1.17 -22.62
C THR A 83 -4.34 -1.57 -23.97
N ASP A 84 -4.08 -0.81 -25.05
CA ASP A 84 -4.58 -1.03 -26.41
C ASP A 84 -5.96 -1.71 -26.48
N GLY A 85 -7.02 -0.97 -26.14
CA GLY A 85 -8.39 -1.42 -26.29
C GLY A 85 -8.98 -2.13 -25.08
N ILE A 86 -8.41 -1.96 -23.88
CA ILE A 86 -9.16 -2.16 -22.64
C ILE A 86 -9.82 -0.85 -22.24
N ARG A 87 -11.13 -0.87 -22.03
CA ARG A 87 -11.89 0.30 -21.58
C ARG A 87 -13.04 -0.07 -20.66
N ILE A 88 -13.54 0.91 -19.93
CA ILE A 88 -14.73 0.78 -19.09
C ILE A 88 -15.84 1.64 -19.70
N ASP A 89 -16.98 1.04 -20.02
CA ASP A 89 -18.17 1.74 -20.51
C ASP A 89 -19.17 1.94 -19.36
N CYS A 90 -19.66 3.16 -19.15
CA CYS A 90 -20.71 3.43 -18.18
C CYS A 90 -22.10 3.27 -18.80
N VAL A 91 -22.97 2.52 -18.10
CA VAL A 91 -24.31 2.16 -18.56
C VAL A 91 -25.34 2.39 -17.45
N ASP A 92 -26.57 2.65 -17.83
CA ASP A 92 -27.68 2.76 -16.90
C ASP A 92 -28.04 1.39 -16.32
N PHE A 93 -28.23 1.31 -15.00
CA PHE A 93 -28.49 0.04 -14.31
C PHE A 93 -29.73 -0.69 -14.85
N LYS A 94 -30.79 0.05 -15.17
CA LYS A 94 -32.10 -0.51 -15.51
C LYS A 94 -32.18 -0.87 -17.00
N THR A 95 -31.80 0.07 -17.85
CA THR A 95 -31.93 -0.04 -19.32
C THR A 95 -30.73 -0.70 -19.97
N LYS A 96 -29.58 -0.76 -19.29
CA LYS A 96 -28.29 -1.28 -19.80
C LYS A 96 -27.76 -0.51 -21.02
N LEU A 97 -28.31 0.67 -21.29
CA LEU A 97 -27.87 1.56 -22.36
C LEU A 97 -26.74 2.47 -21.87
N PRO A 98 -25.85 2.93 -22.77
CA PRO A 98 -24.78 3.86 -22.41
C PRO A 98 -25.33 5.17 -21.84
N VAL A 99 -24.68 5.71 -20.81
CA VAL A 99 -25.05 7.00 -20.20
C VAL A 99 -24.04 8.08 -20.57
N ASN A 100 -24.49 9.33 -20.72
CA ASN A 100 -23.63 10.49 -20.95
C ASN A 100 -23.34 11.29 -19.65
N GLN A 101 -23.96 10.89 -18.54
CA GLN A 101 -23.79 11.52 -17.24
C GLN A 101 -23.75 10.46 -16.15
N ASN A 102 -22.84 10.59 -15.19
CA ASN A 102 -22.80 9.73 -14.01
C ASN A 102 -22.24 10.48 -12.79
N THR A 103 -22.67 10.06 -11.60
CA THR A 103 -22.09 10.50 -10.33
C THR A 103 -21.21 9.38 -9.80
N PHE A 104 -19.96 9.70 -9.51
CA PHE A 104 -18.98 8.77 -8.99
C PHE A 104 -18.79 9.02 -7.50
N TYR A 105 -18.64 7.92 -6.77
CA TYR A 105 -18.27 7.91 -5.36
C TYR A 105 -16.91 7.24 -5.26
N VAL A 106 -15.95 7.97 -4.71
CA VAL A 106 -14.57 7.54 -4.65
C VAL A 106 -14.02 7.67 -3.25
N ASP A 107 -13.51 6.56 -2.72
CA ASP A 107 -12.79 6.55 -1.47
C ASP A 107 -11.29 6.62 -1.75
N TYR A 108 -10.61 7.49 -1.03
CA TYR A 108 -9.16 7.59 -0.97
C TYR A 108 -8.70 7.08 0.40
N LEU A 109 -7.74 6.15 0.39
CA LEU A 109 -7.18 5.57 1.60
C LEU A 109 -5.65 5.59 1.52
N PHE A 110 -5.02 6.16 2.53
CA PHE A 110 -3.59 6.03 2.74
C PHE A 110 -3.32 5.93 4.24
N GLU A 111 -3.31 4.71 4.75
CA GLU A 111 -3.34 4.45 6.19
C GLU A 111 -2.08 4.92 6.91
N TYR A 112 -0.94 4.97 6.22
CA TYR A 112 0.29 5.60 6.73
C TYR A 112 0.03 7.00 7.32
N LEU A 113 -0.88 7.79 6.73
CA LEU A 113 -1.20 9.14 7.21
C LEU A 113 -1.96 9.18 8.55
N LYS A 114 -2.42 8.03 9.05
CA LYS A 114 -2.94 7.92 10.43
C LYS A 114 -1.82 7.99 11.47
N TYR A 115 -0.59 7.62 11.10
CA TYR A 115 0.56 7.49 12.01
C TYR A 115 1.65 8.55 11.80
N LYS A 116 1.68 9.17 10.62
CA LYS A 116 2.64 10.21 10.22
C LYS A 116 1.91 11.31 9.44
N ASN A 117 2.15 12.57 9.78
CA ASN A 117 1.39 13.71 9.23
C ASN A 117 1.65 13.94 7.73
N ASP A 118 2.79 13.48 7.24
CA ASP A 118 3.27 13.67 5.88
C ASP A 118 4.02 12.42 5.38
N PHE A 119 4.02 12.25 4.06
CA PHE A 119 4.73 11.17 3.38
C PHE A 119 5.70 11.74 2.37
N THR A 120 6.98 11.41 2.53
CA THR A 120 8.03 11.66 1.54
C THR A 120 8.68 10.34 1.20
N LEU A 121 8.71 9.99 -0.08
CA LEU A 121 9.39 8.80 -0.56
C LEU A 121 10.89 9.08 -0.66
N THR A 122 11.67 8.37 0.14
CA THR A 122 13.14 8.47 0.22
C THR A 122 13.75 7.08 0.23
N LYS A 123 15.09 7.00 0.13
CA LYS A 123 15.82 5.74 0.29
C LYS A 123 15.58 5.07 1.66
N GLN A 124 15.16 5.83 2.67
CA GLN A 124 14.90 5.31 4.02
C GLN A 124 13.45 4.88 4.23
N THR A 125 12.52 5.21 3.32
CA THR A 125 11.09 4.89 3.49
C THR A 125 10.87 3.40 3.75
N PHE A 126 11.61 2.54 3.07
CA PHE A 126 11.55 1.08 3.26
C PHE A 126 12.71 0.51 4.07
N SER A 127 13.36 1.31 4.91
CA SER A 127 14.42 0.83 5.79
C SER A 127 13.86 0.09 7.02
N PRO A 128 14.62 -0.80 7.67
CA PRO A 128 14.14 -1.50 8.86
C PRO A 128 13.76 -0.55 10.00
N PHE A 129 14.39 0.63 10.10
CA PHE A 129 14.01 1.66 11.07
C PHE A 129 12.59 2.18 10.82
N SER A 130 12.25 2.50 9.56
CA SER A 130 10.90 2.98 9.21
C SER A 130 9.82 1.93 9.53
N TYR A 131 10.12 0.63 9.37
CA TYR A 131 9.19 -0.43 9.75
C TYR A 131 9.07 -0.57 11.26
N PHE A 132 10.19 -0.49 11.98
CA PHE A 132 10.18 -0.50 13.43
C PHE A 132 9.35 0.67 14.00
N ASP A 133 9.64 1.90 13.57
CA ASP A 133 8.95 3.09 14.06
C ASP A 133 7.45 3.08 13.72
N LEU A 134 7.08 2.64 12.52
CA LEU A 134 5.67 2.47 12.17
C LEU A 134 5.00 1.33 12.95
N ALA A 135 5.68 0.21 13.19
CA ALA A 135 5.12 -0.90 13.98
C ALA A 135 4.80 -0.49 15.41
N VAL A 136 5.69 0.28 16.05
CA VAL A 136 5.42 0.85 17.39
C VAL A 136 4.14 1.67 17.39
N LYS A 137 3.96 2.55 16.39
CA LYS A 137 2.76 3.41 16.28
C LYS A 137 1.50 2.65 15.89
N TYR A 138 1.63 1.68 14.98
CA TYR A 138 0.52 0.87 14.48
C TYR A 138 -0.06 -0.02 15.59
N GLN A 139 0.80 -0.57 16.44
CA GLN A 139 0.39 -1.37 17.60
C GLN A 139 0.11 -0.52 18.86
N ASP A 140 0.18 0.81 18.75
CA ASP A 140 -0.03 1.77 19.85
C ASP A 140 0.83 1.48 21.09
N LEU A 141 2.10 1.13 20.88
CA LEU A 141 3.01 0.72 21.95
C LEU A 141 3.70 1.93 22.59
N SER A 142 3.65 1.96 23.92
CA SER A 142 4.50 2.81 24.75
C SER A 142 5.95 2.34 24.74
N GLN A 143 6.87 3.23 25.13
CA GLN A 143 8.30 2.91 25.20
C GLN A 143 8.61 1.75 26.17
N LYS A 144 7.91 1.66 27.30
CA LYS A 144 8.05 0.53 28.24
C LYS A 144 7.65 -0.80 27.62
N GLU A 145 6.60 -0.83 26.78
CA GLU A 145 6.19 -2.05 26.08
C GLU A 145 7.21 -2.47 25.02
N VAL A 146 7.85 -1.51 24.34
CA VAL A 146 8.96 -1.81 23.42
C VAL A 146 10.14 -2.41 24.18
N ILE A 147 10.53 -1.84 25.32
CA ILE A 147 11.60 -2.37 26.18
C ILE A 147 11.26 -3.79 26.67
N ALA A 148 10.03 -4.02 27.12
CA ALA A 148 9.56 -5.34 27.54
C ALA A 148 9.64 -6.36 26.39
N LYS A 149 9.24 -5.98 25.17
CA LYS A 149 9.38 -6.83 23.98
C LYS A 149 10.85 -7.12 23.64
N ILE A 150 11.76 -6.15 23.78
CA ILE A 150 13.21 -6.38 23.58
C ILE A 150 13.71 -7.41 24.60
N TYR A 151 13.34 -7.24 25.86
CA TYR A 151 13.69 -8.13 26.96
C TYR A 151 13.20 -9.57 26.72
N LEU A 152 11.92 -9.72 26.36
CA LEU A 152 11.28 -11.04 26.19
C LEU A 152 11.76 -11.74 24.92
N ASN A 153 11.82 -11.01 23.81
CA ASN A 153 12.06 -11.59 22.51
C ASN A 153 13.55 -11.55 22.18
N LEU A 154 14.10 -10.37 21.89
CA LEU A 154 15.48 -10.24 21.37
C LEU A 154 16.56 -10.73 22.34
N LEU A 155 16.30 -10.65 23.65
CA LEU A 155 17.24 -11.08 24.68
C LEU A 155 16.91 -12.44 25.30
N ALA A 156 16.01 -13.24 24.71
CA ALA A 156 15.63 -14.56 25.21
C ALA A 156 16.81 -15.51 25.49
N LYS A 157 17.92 -15.35 24.75
CA LYS A 157 19.15 -16.16 24.92
C LYS A 157 20.07 -15.68 26.05
N VAL A 158 19.88 -14.46 26.55
CA VAL A 158 20.62 -13.93 27.70
C VAL A 158 19.94 -14.45 28.97
N PRO A 159 20.69 -14.83 30.03
CA PRO A 159 20.10 -15.22 31.30
C PRO A 159 19.15 -14.15 31.84
N GLU A 160 17.97 -14.55 32.31
CA GLU A 160 16.87 -13.66 32.67
C GLU A 160 17.30 -12.52 33.62
N ASN A 161 18.05 -12.87 34.67
CA ASN A 161 18.56 -11.93 35.69
C ASN A 161 19.55 -10.89 35.14
N ASN A 162 20.09 -11.07 33.94
CA ASN A 162 21.08 -10.18 33.35
C ASN A 162 20.52 -9.31 32.21
N ARG A 163 19.30 -9.58 31.73
CA ARG A 163 18.76 -8.95 30.53
C ARG A 163 18.55 -7.44 30.68
N PHE A 164 18.06 -6.97 31.82
CA PHE A 164 17.85 -5.54 32.04
C PHE A 164 19.17 -4.76 32.17
N GLN A 165 20.14 -5.33 32.89
CA GLN A 165 21.51 -4.78 32.90
C GLN A 165 22.08 -4.73 31.49
N PHE A 166 21.90 -5.79 30.71
CA PHE A 166 22.34 -5.84 29.32
C PHE A 166 21.71 -4.72 28.46
N ILE A 167 20.43 -4.39 28.68
CA ILE A 167 19.78 -3.27 27.98
C ILE A 167 20.50 -1.95 28.28
N LEU A 168 20.74 -1.65 29.55
CA LEU A 168 21.43 -0.42 29.96
C LEU A 168 22.87 -0.38 29.42
N ASP A 169 23.58 -1.51 29.47
CA ASP A 169 24.97 -1.62 28.97
C ASP A 169 25.05 -1.39 27.45
N GLU A 170 24.15 -1.96 26.66
CA GLU A 170 24.12 -1.77 25.20
C GLU A 170 23.83 -0.32 24.83
N ILE A 171 22.89 0.33 25.54
CA ILE A 171 22.60 1.75 25.33
C ILE A 171 23.81 2.60 25.72
N GLN A 172 24.43 2.34 26.88
CA GLN A 172 25.58 3.08 27.37
C GLN A 172 26.78 3.06 26.41
N LYS A 173 26.96 1.98 25.64
CA LYS A 173 28.04 1.88 24.62
C LYS A 173 27.92 2.95 23.53
N LYS A 174 26.71 3.40 23.21
CA LYS A 174 26.43 4.38 22.14
C LYS A 174 26.02 5.75 22.68
N HIS A 175 25.35 5.78 23.83
CA HIS A 175 24.78 6.98 24.44
C HIS A 175 25.29 7.08 25.89
N PRO A 176 26.25 7.98 26.19
CA PRO A 176 26.82 8.10 27.52
C PRO A 176 25.76 8.46 28.56
N LEU A 177 25.45 7.52 29.45
CA LEU A 177 24.58 7.74 30.61
C LEU A 177 25.42 8.21 31.82
N PRO A 178 24.86 9.02 32.74
CA PRO A 178 25.53 9.38 33.99
C PRO A 178 26.03 8.13 34.73
N LYS A 179 27.06 8.29 35.56
CA LYS A 179 27.69 7.17 36.31
C LYS A 179 26.81 6.64 37.45
N THR A 180 25.62 6.14 37.14
CA THR A 180 24.79 5.26 37.97
C THR A 180 24.75 3.90 37.28
N LYS A 181 25.84 3.14 37.45
CA LYS A 181 26.27 2.05 36.56
C LYS A 181 25.58 0.68 36.75
N ALA A 182 24.46 0.57 37.45
CA ALA A 182 23.86 -0.75 37.67
C ALA A 182 22.32 -0.70 37.70
N ALA A 183 21.69 -1.69 37.07
CA ALA A 183 20.28 -2.03 37.22
C ALA A 183 19.86 -2.09 38.69
N SER A 184 20.73 -2.61 39.56
CA SER A 184 20.51 -2.65 41.01
C SER A 184 20.35 -1.27 41.65
N ALA A 185 20.92 -0.21 41.08
CA ALA A 185 20.72 1.16 41.55
C ALA A 185 19.40 1.77 41.06
N LEU A 186 18.90 1.30 39.91
CA LEU A 186 17.61 1.72 39.34
C LEU A 186 16.43 0.98 39.98
N PHE A 187 16.61 -0.29 40.31
CA PHE A 187 15.57 -1.14 40.88
C PHE A 187 15.56 -1.17 42.41
N GLY A 188 16.71 -0.92 43.05
CA GLY A 188 16.84 -0.95 44.50
C GLY A 188 16.87 -2.36 45.07
N SER A 189 16.57 -2.49 46.37
CA SER A 189 16.51 -3.78 47.08
C SER A 189 15.38 -4.70 46.59
N ASP A 190 14.37 -4.13 45.94
CA ASP A 190 13.11 -4.81 45.64
C ASP A 190 13.11 -5.39 44.23
N GLU A 191 14.27 -5.39 43.54
CA GLU A 191 14.40 -5.83 42.15
C GLU A 191 13.84 -7.25 41.91
N ALA A 192 13.99 -8.16 42.88
CA ALA A 192 13.50 -9.53 42.76
C ALA A 192 11.96 -9.60 42.69
N ASP A 193 11.26 -8.64 43.28
CA ASP A 193 9.80 -8.63 43.40
C ASP A 193 9.10 -7.84 42.27
N LEU A 194 9.86 -7.04 41.52
CA LEU A 194 9.33 -6.25 40.40
C LEU A 194 9.00 -7.13 39.20
N SER A 195 7.83 -6.89 38.61
CA SER A 195 7.46 -7.52 37.34
C SER A 195 8.34 -7.04 36.18
N THR A 196 8.34 -7.77 35.07
CA THR A 196 9.02 -7.32 33.83
C THR A 196 8.52 -5.97 33.37
N GLU A 197 7.22 -5.69 33.54
CA GLU A 197 6.61 -4.42 33.15
C GLU A 197 7.10 -3.27 34.04
N ASP A 198 7.11 -3.46 35.37
CA ASP A 198 7.61 -2.45 36.31
C ASP A 198 9.09 -2.11 36.04
N LYS A 199 9.90 -3.14 35.73
CA LYS A 199 11.30 -2.96 35.38
C LYS A 199 11.47 -2.21 34.06
N ALA A 200 10.65 -2.54 33.06
CA ALA A 200 10.66 -1.86 31.78
C ALA A 200 10.21 -0.39 31.89
N GLU A 201 9.22 -0.10 32.73
CA GLU A 201 8.75 1.25 33.04
C GLU A 201 9.87 2.09 33.67
N ARG A 202 10.51 1.59 34.73
CA ARG A 202 11.62 2.30 35.39
C ARG A 202 12.80 2.56 34.45
N ILE A 203 13.12 1.61 33.56
CA ILE A 203 14.14 1.83 32.52
C ILE A 203 13.68 2.90 31.53
N SER A 204 12.43 2.83 31.07
CA SER A 204 11.88 3.81 30.13
C SER A 204 11.97 5.22 30.71
N GLU A 205 11.46 5.42 31.93
CA GLU A 205 11.48 6.71 32.63
C GLU A 205 12.91 7.22 32.81
N PHE A 206 13.80 6.38 33.32
CA PHE A 206 15.21 6.73 33.49
C PHE A 206 15.85 7.16 32.16
N LEU A 207 15.64 6.41 31.09
CA LEU A 207 16.23 6.75 29.79
C LEU A 207 15.63 8.04 29.22
N SER A 208 14.32 8.27 29.38
CA SER A 208 13.65 9.50 28.96
C SER A 208 14.13 10.73 29.73
N GLU A 209 14.48 10.60 31.01
CA GLU A 209 15.05 11.69 31.81
C GLU A 209 16.49 12.02 31.43
N GLN A 210 17.27 11.02 30.99
CA GLN A 210 18.70 11.19 30.73
C GLN A 210 19.03 11.46 29.26
N LEU A 211 18.12 11.20 28.33
CA LEU A 211 18.37 11.28 26.89
C LEU A 211 17.39 12.27 26.23
N ASP A 212 17.92 13.34 25.65
CA ASP A 212 17.14 14.34 24.89
C ASP A 212 16.70 13.86 23.49
N THR A 213 16.86 12.56 23.19
CA THR A 213 16.63 11.97 21.86
C THR A 213 15.45 10.99 21.92
N ASP A 214 14.77 10.82 20.79
CA ASP A 214 13.71 9.82 20.64
C ASP A 214 14.22 8.42 21.04
N LEU A 215 13.68 7.90 22.14
CA LEU A 215 14.08 6.61 22.71
C LEU A 215 13.87 5.47 21.72
N ASN A 216 12.86 5.54 20.85
CA ASN A 216 12.64 4.51 19.84
C ASN A 216 13.81 4.42 18.85
N ALA A 217 14.38 5.56 18.44
CA ALA A 217 15.56 5.59 17.58
C ALA A 217 16.77 4.95 18.28
N ILE A 218 16.95 5.20 19.57
CA ILE A 218 18.02 4.62 20.40
C ILE A 218 17.84 3.11 20.54
N LEU A 219 16.64 2.66 20.87
CA LEU A 219 16.30 1.24 21.01
C LEU A 219 16.52 0.50 19.68
N TYR A 220 16.12 1.10 18.56
CA TYR A 220 16.41 0.55 17.24
C TYR A 220 17.92 0.39 17.01
N GLN A 221 18.70 1.46 17.21
CA GLN A 221 20.14 1.43 16.98
C GLN A 221 20.85 0.41 17.86
N CYS A 222 20.44 0.24 19.12
CA CYS A 222 21.12 -0.63 20.06
C CYS A 222 20.76 -2.11 19.86
N PHE A 223 19.49 -2.42 19.62
CA PHE A 223 19.01 -3.81 19.67
C PHE A 223 18.61 -4.39 18.31
N ILE A 224 18.17 -3.55 17.38
CA ILE A 224 17.56 -3.99 16.12
C ILE A 224 18.56 -3.84 14.98
N GLU A 225 19.21 -2.68 14.88
CA GLU A 225 20.15 -2.33 13.82
C GLU A 225 21.35 -3.29 13.82
N LYS A 226 21.57 -3.92 12.67
CA LYS A 226 22.77 -4.69 12.36
C LYS A 226 23.38 -4.19 11.06
N LYS A 227 24.64 -4.58 10.81
CA LYS A 227 25.39 -4.21 9.59
C LYS A 227 24.71 -4.65 8.28
N ALA A 228 23.79 -5.61 8.34
CA ALA A 228 23.03 -6.11 7.19
C ALA A 228 21.52 -5.92 7.41
N ASP A 229 20.85 -5.30 6.44
CA ASP A 229 19.42 -4.94 6.51
C ASP A 229 18.50 -6.14 6.74
N GLU A 230 18.81 -7.30 6.14
CA GLU A 230 18.01 -8.52 6.30
C GLU A 230 17.91 -8.96 7.76
N GLN A 231 19.04 -8.90 8.50
CA GLN A 231 19.03 -9.26 9.91
C GLN A 231 18.26 -8.23 10.75
N SER A 232 18.36 -6.94 10.41
CA SER A 232 17.57 -5.89 11.06
C SER A 232 16.07 -6.13 10.85
N PHE A 233 15.64 -6.50 9.65
CA PHE A 233 14.25 -6.89 9.38
C PHE A 233 13.80 -8.14 10.17
N ASN A 234 14.66 -9.14 10.29
CA ASN A 234 14.37 -10.32 11.10
C ASN A 234 14.23 -9.96 12.59
N ASN A 235 15.03 -9.03 13.10
CA ASN A 235 14.88 -8.52 14.46
C ASN A 235 13.57 -7.75 14.65
N VAL A 236 13.13 -6.95 13.67
CA VAL A 236 11.81 -6.29 13.71
C VAL A 236 10.68 -7.32 13.78
N LYS A 237 10.72 -8.36 12.92
CA LYS A 237 9.73 -9.47 12.97
C LYS A 237 9.74 -10.18 14.31
N PHE A 238 10.92 -10.43 14.88
CA PHE A 238 11.02 -11.14 16.14
C PHE A 238 10.58 -10.28 17.34
N LEU A 239 10.74 -8.96 17.24
CA LEU A 239 10.33 -8.03 18.29
C LEU A 239 8.80 -7.90 18.37
N PHE A 240 8.12 -7.76 17.24
CA PHE A 240 6.66 -7.57 17.19
C PHE A 240 5.92 -8.89 16.94
N ASP A 241 5.98 -9.37 15.70
CA ASP A 241 5.44 -10.64 15.23
C ASP A 241 5.92 -10.91 13.79
N ALA A 242 5.79 -12.15 13.31
CA ALA A 242 6.30 -12.54 11.99
C ALA A 242 5.61 -11.83 10.82
N ASN A 243 4.37 -11.35 11.01
CA ASN A 243 3.54 -10.74 9.97
C ASN A 243 3.66 -9.22 9.93
N ILE A 244 4.24 -8.58 10.95
CA ILE A 244 4.31 -7.11 11.08
C ILE A 244 4.85 -6.43 9.82
N ILE A 245 5.82 -7.04 9.15
CA ILE A 245 6.39 -6.47 7.91
C ILE A 245 5.34 -6.39 6.81
N ALA A 246 4.52 -7.42 6.64
CA ALA A 246 3.45 -7.43 5.65
C ALA A 246 2.31 -6.48 6.02
N GLU A 247 2.01 -6.33 7.32
CA GLU A 247 1.02 -5.36 7.79
C GLU A 247 1.47 -3.93 7.54
N ILE A 248 2.73 -3.60 7.86
CA ILE A 248 3.31 -2.29 7.59
C ILE A 248 3.43 -2.02 6.07
N ASP A 249 3.73 -3.03 5.26
CA ASP A 249 3.69 -2.92 3.79
C ASP A 249 2.34 -2.43 3.27
N GLU A 250 1.23 -2.90 3.87
CA GLU A 250 -0.11 -2.44 3.49
C GLU A 250 -0.37 -0.98 3.86
N LEU A 251 0.23 -0.47 4.93
CA LEU A 251 0.09 0.94 5.32
C LEU A 251 0.72 1.89 4.30
N PHE A 252 1.83 1.46 3.67
CA PHE A 252 2.54 2.22 2.64
C PHE A 252 1.81 2.24 1.29
N LYS A 253 0.78 1.41 1.10
CA LYS A 253 0.01 1.37 -0.14
C LYS A 253 -1.04 2.47 -0.17
N GLN A 254 -0.92 3.35 -1.14
CA GLN A 254 -1.93 4.37 -1.41
C GLN A 254 -3.03 3.74 -2.28
N LYS A 255 -4.28 3.77 -1.79
CA LYS A 255 -5.42 3.08 -2.42
C LYS A 255 -6.51 4.06 -2.82
N ILE A 256 -7.14 3.78 -3.95
CA ILE A 256 -8.36 4.42 -4.41
C ILE A 256 -9.38 3.40 -4.79
N ILE A 257 -10.61 3.63 -4.35
CA ILE A 257 -11.72 2.73 -4.55
C ILE A 257 -12.86 3.49 -5.21
N ILE A 258 -13.23 3.09 -6.42
CA ILE A 258 -14.35 3.68 -7.16
C ILE A 258 -15.49 2.70 -7.17
N ASN A 259 -16.65 3.12 -6.67
CA ASN A 259 -17.86 2.31 -6.69
C ASN A 259 -18.74 2.74 -7.86
N PHE A 260 -19.05 1.78 -8.74
CA PHE A 260 -19.90 1.97 -9.92
C PHE A 260 -21.31 1.39 -9.74
N ASN A 261 -21.62 0.69 -8.63
CA ASN A 261 -22.95 0.11 -8.35
C ASN A 261 -23.53 -0.71 -9.54
N ARG A 262 -22.70 -1.50 -10.23
CA ARG A 262 -23.04 -2.31 -11.43
C ARG A 262 -23.38 -1.50 -12.69
N ASN A 263 -22.98 -0.23 -12.75
CA ASN A 263 -23.20 0.67 -13.90
C ASN A 263 -21.98 0.76 -14.81
N ALA A 264 -21.00 -0.12 -14.65
CA ALA A 264 -19.80 -0.16 -15.48
C ALA A 264 -19.66 -1.52 -16.16
N VAL A 265 -19.19 -1.52 -17.40
CA VAL A 265 -18.90 -2.71 -18.18
C VAL A 265 -17.44 -2.64 -18.63
N LEU A 266 -16.65 -3.64 -18.25
CA LEU A 266 -15.30 -3.82 -18.80
C LEU A 266 -15.40 -4.35 -20.22
N VAL A 267 -14.77 -3.65 -21.15
CA VAL A 267 -14.64 -4.04 -22.54
C VAL A 267 -13.19 -4.40 -22.78
N LEU A 268 -12.97 -5.66 -23.16
CA LEU A 268 -11.66 -6.19 -23.55
C LEU A 268 -11.58 -6.24 -25.09
N HIS A 269 -10.48 -5.77 -25.66
CA HIS A 269 -10.20 -6.00 -27.06
C HIS A 269 -10.13 -7.50 -27.35
N GLU A 270 -10.69 -7.93 -28.48
CA GLU A 270 -10.75 -9.33 -28.92
C GLU A 270 -9.38 -10.04 -29.04
N LYS A 271 -8.28 -9.26 -29.07
CA LYS A 271 -6.91 -9.77 -29.13
C LYS A 271 -6.47 -10.39 -27.80
N PHE A 272 -7.07 -9.95 -26.70
CA PHE A 272 -6.81 -10.49 -25.36
C PHE A 272 -7.78 -11.64 -25.05
N GLY A 273 -9.06 -11.41 -25.30
CA GLY A 273 -10.09 -12.42 -25.11
C GLY A 273 -11.48 -11.90 -25.44
N THR A 274 -12.43 -12.83 -25.50
CA THR A 274 -13.84 -12.55 -25.82
C THR A 274 -14.74 -13.29 -24.85
N THR A 275 -15.77 -12.63 -24.34
CA THR A 275 -16.76 -13.29 -23.49
C THR A 275 -17.60 -14.27 -24.31
N LEU A 276 -17.96 -15.39 -23.70
CA LEU A 276 -18.84 -16.36 -24.34
C LEU A 276 -20.30 -15.90 -24.23
N ASN A 277 -21.10 -16.24 -25.25
CA ASN A 277 -22.54 -15.98 -25.30
C ASN A 277 -22.94 -14.50 -25.11
N GLY A 278 -22.06 -13.56 -25.48
CA GLY A 278 -22.34 -12.12 -25.37
C GLY A 278 -22.46 -11.59 -23.94
N GLN A 279 -21.96 -12.33 -22.95
CA GLN A 279 -21.95 -11.88 -21.55
C GLN A 279 -21.17 -10.58 -21.43
N LYS A 280 -21.72 -9.60 -20.69
CA LYS A 280 -21.02 -8.37 -20.34
C LYS A 280 -20.26 -8.57 -19.03
N ILE A 281 -19.04 -8.05 -18.96
CA ILE A 281 -18.24 -8.06 -17.74
C ILE A 281 -18.65 -6.84 -16.90
N THR A 282 -19.64 -7.01 -16.03
CA THR A 282 -20.10 -5.91 -15.17
C THR A 282 -19.12 -5.64 -14.05
N ILE A 283 -18.65 -4.40 -13.92
CA ILE A 283 -17.74 -3.98 -12.87
C ILE A 283 -18.53 -3.22 -11.81
N GLU A 284 -18.36 -3.65 -10.56
CA GLU A 284 -18.95 -2.96 -9.42
C GLU A 284 -18.00 -1.96 -8.82
N ARG A 285 -16.72 -2.31 -8.80
CA ARG A 285 -15.69 -1.54 -8.13
C ARG A 285 -14.38 -1.63 -8.88
N VAL A 286 -13.65 -0.53 -8.89
CA VAL A 286 -12.25 -0.49 -9.31
C VAL A 286 -11.41 -0.06 -8.13
N ASN A 287 -10.41 -0.87 -7.78
CA ASN A 287 -9.41 -0.56 -6.76
C ASN A 287 -8.09 -0.26 -7.45
N CYS A 288 -7.60 0.96 -7.29
CA CYS A 288 -6.28 1.35 -7.73
C CYS A 288 -5.34 1.38 -6.52
N THR A 289 -4.25 0.61 -6.59
CA THR A 289 -3.24 0.57 -5.53
C THR A 289 -1.89 0.99 -6.08
N LEU A 290 -1.33 2.07 -5.54
CA LEU A 290 0.04 2.49 -5.80
C LEU A 290 0.96 1.80 -4.78
N ASP A 291 1.79 0.89 -5.27
CA ASP A 291 2.73 0.12 -4.46
C ASP A 291 4.15 0.62 -4.72
N PHE A 292 4.61 1.50 -3.82
CA PHE A 292 5.93 2.13 -3.91
C PHE A 292 7.07 1.15 -3.68
N LYS A 293 6.86 0.11 -2.88
CA LYS A 293 7.89 -0.89 -2.55
C LYS A 293 8.13 -1.82 -3.74
N GLU A 294 7.05 -2.27 -4.36
CA GLU A 294 7.07 -3.15 -5.53
C GLU A 294 7.18 -2.38 -6.85
N GLU A 295 7.27 -1.05 -6.78
CA GLU A 295 7.46 -0.15 -7.92
C GLU A 295 6.38 -0.35 -9.02
N LYS A 296 5.12 -0.54 -8.61
CA LYS A 296 4.01 -0.84 -9.54
C LYS A 296 2.70 -0.11 -9.19
N LEU A 297 1.86 0.06 -10.20
CA LEU A 297 0.46 0.44 -10.07
C LEU A 297 -0.41 -0.80 -10.38
N LEU A 298 -1.30 -1.14 -9.45
CA LEU A 298 -2.27 -2.21 -9.58
C LEU A 298 -3.66 -1.60 -9.79
N ILE A 299 -4.43 -2.12 -10.73
CA ILE A 299 -5.81 -1.71 -11.01
C ILE A 299 -6.67 -2.97 -11.02
N ASP A 300 -7.29 -3.25 -9.88
CA ASP A 300 -8.18 -4.40 -9.71
C ASP A 300 -9.62 -3.99 -10.03
N MET A 301 -10.24 -4.72 -10.94
CA MET A 301 -11.62 -4.55 -11.37
C MET A 301 -12.45 -5.71 -10.85
N VAL A 302 -13.32 -5.40 -9.88
CA VAL A 302 -14.12 -6.40 -9.16
C VAL A 302 -15.49 -6.52 -9.83
N SER A 303 -15.81 -7.73 -10.26
CA SER A 303 -17.15 -8.14 -10.68
C SER A 303 -17.75 -9.05 -9.60
N ASN A 304 -19.06 -8.95 -9.37
CA ASN A 304 -19.77 -9.95 -8.54
C ASN A 304 -20.31 -11.12 -9.35
N THR A 305 -20.35 -10.98 -10.68
CA THR A 305 -20.87 -12.03 -11.56
C THR A 305 -19.71 -12.62 -12.36
N PRO A 306 -19.42 -13.92 -12.19
CA PRO A 306 -18.39 -14.56 -12.99
C PRO A 306 -18.84 -14.64 -14.45
N VAL A 307 -17.91 -14.38 -15.35
CA VAL A 307 -18.07 -14.49 -16.80
C VAL A 307 -17.20 -15.63 -17.32
N ASP A 308 -17.69 -16.29 -18.37
CA ASP A 308 -16.88 -17.24 -19.11
C ASP A 308 -16.16 -16.50 -20.24
N LEU A 309 -14.83 -16.50 -20.18
CA LEU A 309 -13.95 -15.73 -21.05
C LEU A 309 -13.05 -16.69 -21.82
N GLN A 310 -13.06 -16.59 -23.15
CA GLN A 310 -12.08 -17.26 -23.99
C GLN A 310 -10.86 -16.35 -24.18
N LEU A 311 -9.73 -16.72 -23.58
CA LEU A 311 -8.46 -16.04 -23.73
C LEU A 311 -7.74 -16.50 -25.00
N LYS A 312 -7.30 -15.57 -25.84
CA LYS A 312 -6.59 -15.91 -27.08
C LYS A 312 -5.19 -16.47 -26.79
N LYS A 313 -4.44 -15.80 -25.93
CA LYS A 313 -3.10 -16.19 -25.51
C LYS A 313 -2.82 -15.67 -24.11
N SER A 314 -2.38 -16.57 -23.23
CA SER A 314 -2.02 -16.26 -21.86
C SER A 314 -0.86 -17.14 -21.40
N HIS A 315 -0.28 -16.84 -20.25
CA HIS A 315 0.63 -17.76 -19.58
C HIS A 315 0.34 -17.86 -18.08
N LEU A 316 0.69 -19.01 -17.50
CA LEU A 316 0.63 -19.20 -16.06
C LEU A 316 1.93 -18.69 -15.42
N PRO A 317 1.89 -17.83 -14.39
CA PRO A 317 3.09 -17.36 -13.69
C PRO A 317 3.92 -18.51 -13.10
N SER A 318 3.24 -19.52 -12.56
CA SER A 318 3.85 -20.65 -11.83
C SER A 318 4.70 -21.54 -12.73
N THR A 319 4.23 -21.82 -13.95
CA THR A 319 4.89 -22.76 -14.87
C THR A 319 5.50 -22.08 -16.10
N LYS A 320 5.19 -20.79 -16.32
CA LYS A 320 5.46 -20.04 -17.57
C LYS A 320 4.90 -20.71 -18.83
N THR A 321 4.00 -21.68 -18.67
CA THR A 321 3.38 -22.38 -19.80
C THR A 321 2.48 -21.41 -20.56
N ILE A 322 2.68 -21.31 -21.87
CA ILE A 322 1.83 -20.54 -22.76
C ILE A 322 0.59 -21.38 -23.08
N ILE A 323 -0.59 -20.79 -22.87
CA ILE A 323 -1.87 -21.44 -23.13
C ILE A 323 -2.64 -20.58 -24.13
N THR A 324 -3.11 -21.20 -25.21
CA THR A 324 -3.86 -20.56 -26.29
C THR A 324 -5.32 -21.00 -26.27
N ASN A 325 -6.23 -20.07 -26.59
CA ASN A 325 -7.68 -20.32 -26.67
C ASN A 325 -8.29 -21.03 -25.44
N ASN A 326 -7.82 -20.69 -24.24
CA ASN A 326 -8.34 -21.28 -23.01
C ASN A 326 -9.64 -20.60 -22.59
N THR A 327 -10.60 -21.38 -22.10
CA THR A 327 -11.80 -20.83 -21.48
C THR A 327 -11.62 -20.80 -19.98
N ILE A 328 -11.76 -19.61 -19.40
CA ILE A 328 -11.69 -19.41 -17.96
C ILE A 328 -12.98 -18.79 -17.46
N ARG A 329 -13.42 -19.24 -16.29
CA ARG A 329 -14.50 -18.59 -15.54
C ARG A 329 -13.87 -17.67 -14.52
N THR A 330 -14.22 -16.38 -14.55
CA THR A 330 -13.55 -15.36 -13.74
C THR A 330 -14.52 -14.25 -13.33
N ASP A 331 -14.34 -13.71 -12.14
CA ASP A 331 -14.96 -12.48 -11.64
C ASP A 331 -13.93 -11.42 -11.23
N HIS A 332 -12.64 -11.67 -11.49
CA HIS A 332 -11.55 -10.82 -11.05
C HIS A 332 -10.52 -10.55 -12.15
N PHE A 333 -10.35 -9.27 -12.47
CA PHE A 333 -9.44 -8.77 -13.48
C PHE A 333 -8.51 -7.75 -12.83
N SER A 334 -7.21 -7.85 -13.08
CA SER A 334 -6.24 -6.88 -12.55
C SER A 334 -5.30 -6.43 -13.64
N ILE A 335 -5.04 -5.13 -13.73
CA ILE A 335 -3.99 -4.61 -14.61
C ILE A 335 -2.81 -4.20 -13.75
N VAL A 336 -1.65 -4.72 -14.09
CA VAL A 336 -0.38 -4.41 -13.44
C VAL A 336 0.47 -3.57 -14.38
N ILE A 337 0.83 -2.38 -13.92
CA ILE A 337 1.70 -1.45 -14.64
C ILE A 337 3.00 -1.31 -13.86
N SER A 338 4.10 -1.77 -14.43
CA SER A 338 5.43 -1.69 -13.84
C SER A 338 6.47 -1.28 -14.89
N ALA A 339 7.73 -1.17 -14.47
CA ALA A 339 8.86 -0.96 -15.39
C ALA A 339 8.91 -2.02 -16.51
N SER A 340 8.64 -3.29 -16.18
CA SER A 340 8.82 -4.41 -17.10
C SER A 340 7.75 -4.50 -18.17
N GLY A 341 6.58 -3.86 -17.99
CA GLY A 341 5.47 -3.98 -18.93
C GLY A 341 4.11 -3.65 -18.32
N THR A 342 3.08 -3.74 -19.16
CA THR A 342 1.69 -3.70 -18.74
C THR A 342 1.09 -5.09 -18.94
N GLN A 343 0.54 -5.67 -17.88
CA GLN A 343 -0.02 -7.02 -17.87
C GLN A 343 -1.47 -6.99 -17.42
N LEU A 344 -2.32 -7.81 -18.07
CA LEU A 344 -3.65 -8.14 -17.59
C LEU A 344 -3.59 -9.50 -16.91
N LEU A 345 -3.86 -9.52 -15.61
CA LEU A 345 -4.03 -10.70 -14.81
C LEU A 345 -5.51 -11.05 -14.73
N ILE A 346 -5.83 -12.32 -14.95
CA ILE A 346 -7.19 -12.82 -14.88
C ILE A 346 -7.19 -14.04 -13.98
N GLU A 347 -7.92 -13.96 -12.88
CA GLU A 347 -7.92 -15.01 -11.87
C GLU A 347 -9.07 -15.99 -12.13
N LYS A 348 -8.74 -17.27 -12.22
CA LYS A 348 -9.72 -18.34 -12.39
C LYS A 348 -10.46 -18.58 -11.08
N LYS A 349 -11.79 -18.52 -11.16
CA LYS A 349 -12.67 -18.76 -10.03
C LYS A 349 -12.44 -20.17 -9.44
N PHE A 350 -12.56 -20.29 -8.12
CA PHE A 350 -12.38 -21.49 -7.30
C PHE A 350 -10.94 -21.99 -7.15
N THR A 351 -10.11 -21.93 -8.20
CA THR A 351 -8.71 -22.38 -8.09
C THR A 351 -7.74 -21.26 -7.74
N LEU A 352 -8.15 -19.99 -7.89
CA LEU A 352 -7.32 -18.79 -7.70
C LEU A 352 -6.06 -18.78 -8.59
N GLU A 353 -6.06 -19.59 -9.64
CA GLU A 353 -4.97 -19.67 -10.60
C GLU A 353 -5.01 -18.41 -11.49
N LYS A 354 -3.89 -17.71 -11.59
CA LYS A 354 -3.79 -16.45 -12.34
C LYS A 354 -3.25 -16.69 -13.75
N TYR A 355 -3.96 -16.17 -14.74
CA TYR A 355 -3.56 -16.16 -16.14
C TYR A 355 -3.05 -14.76 -16.50
N VAL A 356 -1.86 -14.68 -17.07
CA VAL A 356 -1.23 -13.42 -17.47
C VAL A 356 -1.36 -13.24 -18.97
N VAL A 357 -1.98 -12.15 -19.38
CA VAL A 357 -2.02 -11.66 -20.76
C VAL A 357 -1.11 -10.44 -20.85
N GLU A 358 -0.06 -10.56 -21.65
CA GLU A 358 0.83 -9.44 -21.95
C GLU A 358 0.09 -8.44 -22.84
N ILE A 359 -0.06 -7.19 -22.39
CA ILE A 359 -0.75 -6.16 -23.17
C ILE A 359 0.24 -5.40 -24.05
N GLU A 360 1.37 -4.99 -23.47
CA GLU A 360 2.42 -4.27 -24.19
C GLU A 360 3.79 -4.58 -23.58
N LYS A 361 4.70 -5.14 -24.39
CA LYS A 361 6.14 -5.14 -24.10
C LYS A 361 6.73 -3.83 -24.57
N LEU A 362 7.54 -3.18 -23.73
CA LEU A 362 8.26 -1.97 -24.11
C LEU A 362 9.05 -2.18 -25.40
N LYS A 363 8.86 -1.28 -26.35
CA LYS A 363 9.99 -0.76 -27.13
C LYS A 363 10.52 0.44 -26.36
N ASP A 364 11.83 0.46 -26.15
CA ASP A 364 12.56 1.52 -25.43
C ASP A 364 12.32 2.92 -26.01
#